data_AF-A0A1V5YRC1-F1
#
_entry.id   AF-A0A1V5YRC1-F1
#
_cell.length_a   1.000
_cell.length_b   1.000
_cell.length_c   1.000
_cell.angle_alpha   90.00
_cell.angle_beta   90.00
_cell.angle_gamma   90.00
#
_symmetry.space_group_name_H-M   'P 1'
#
loop_
_entity.id
_entity.type
_entity.pdbx_description
1 polymer ?
#
loop_
_entity_poly.entity_id
_entity_poly.type
_entity_poly.pdbx_seq_one_letter_code
_entity_poly.pdbx_strand_id
1 'polypeptide(L)'
;MTHKHADLPKQSTNRSSKKMEEGNIELRSREVQEILARPPKSLIRYGTSVICGVLLILIVGSFFFEYPDIITGELVVTETQQLSDADEFKQDQITVYAEVPSERGGKIKPGQKVNIKLDAYPYLEFGTLQGLTHTIEYVPDGNYYLVEVQIVGNFTTNNHKTIFLDERTPGIVEIITDNRSLMERILPFLKKST
;
A
#
# COMPACT_ATOMS: atom_id res chain seq x y z
N MET A 1 88.97 2.08 -57.86
CA MET A 1 88.20 3.09 -57.10
C MET A 1 87.49 3.95 -58.14
N THR A 2 86.19 4.12 -58.29
CA THR A 2 84.94 3.72 -57.60
C THR A 2 83.82 4.12 -58.59
N HIS A 3 82.87 3.21 -58.91
CA HIS A 3 81.52 3.36 -59.52
C HIS A 3 81.33 4.36 -60.70
N LYS A 4 80.97 4.03 -61.96
CA LYS A 4 80.01 3.12 -62.62
C LYS A 4 78.54 3.22 -62.17
N HIS A 5 77.74 4.00 -62.92
CA HIS A 5 76.42 3.70 -63.53
C HIS A 5 75.84 5.04 -64.08
N ALA A 6 75.79 5.34 -65.39
CA ALA A 6 74.89 4.86 -66.46
C ALA A 6 73.39 5.10 -66.11
N ASP A 7 72.52 5.80 -66.86
CA ASP A 7 72.37 5.99 -68.31
C ASP A 7 71.53 7.26 -68.65
N LEU A 8 71.61 7.71 -69.91
CA LEU A 8 70.68 8.61 -70.64
C LEU A 8 69.92 7.76 -71.71
N PRO A 9 68.92 8.28 -72.46
CA PRO A 9 67.48 8.48 -72.19
C PRO A 9 66.56 7.63 -73.13
N LYS A 10 65.20 7.68 -73.00
CA LYS A 10 64.20 7.76 -74.11
C LYS A 10 62.73 7.60 -73.68
N GLN A 11 61.86 8.34 -74.40
CA GLN A 11 60.39 8.46 -74.34
C GLN A 11 59.63 7.21 -74.81
N SER A 12 58.38 7.01 -74.33
CA SER A 12 57.16 6.90 -75.15
C SER A 12 55.90 6.63 -74.30
N THR A 13 54.91 7.52 -74.43
CA THR A 13 53.44 7.27 -74.43
C THR A 13 52.77 6.55 -73.25
N ASN A 14 51.83 7.23 -72.58
CA ASN A 14 50.42 6.78 -72.66
C ASN A 14 49.41 7.88 -72.29
N ARG A 15 48.66 8.35 -73.29
CA ARG A 15 47.38 9.07 -73.11
C ARG A 15 46.30 8.04 -72.82
N SER A 16 46.13 7.56 -71.58
CA SER A 16 44.86 6.97 -71.11
C SER A 16 44.94 6.54 -69.64
N SER A 17 44.60 7.45 -68.72
CA SER A 17 43.86 7.11 -67.49
C SER A 17 43.36 8.45 -66.92
N LYS A 18 42.19 8.92 -67.36
CA LYS A 18 40.91 8.57 -66.73
C LYS A 18 40.82 9.29 -65.37
N LYS A 19 40.40 10.56 -65.39
CA LYS A 19 39.01 10.91 -65.09
C LYS A 19 38.63 10.44 -63.69
N MET A 20 38.95 11.18 -62.63
CA MET A 20 38.26 11.20 -61.33
C MET A 20 38.79 12.37 -60.48
N GLU A 21 38.37 13.59 -60.81
CA GLU A 21 38.36 14.70 -59.85
C GLU A 21 37.05 15.47 -60.02
N GLU A 22 35.94 14.70 -60.07
CA GLU A 22 34.59 15.22 -59.93
C GLU A 22 34.21 15.08 -58.47
N GLY A 23 33.82 16.20 -57.88
CA GLY A 23 33.46 16.32 -56.48
C GLY A 23 32.31 15.41 -56.08
N ASN A 24 32.27 15.12 -54.79
CA ASN A 24 31.05 14.84 -54.04
C ASN A 24 31.38 14.91 -52.55
N ILE A 25 31.38 16.13 -52.02
CA ILE A 25 30.95 16.32 -50.64
C ILE A 25 29.49 16.75 -50.74
N GLU A 26 28.62 15.77 -50.93
CA GLU A 26 27.17 15.93 -50.89
C GLU A 26 26.75 16.12 -49.41
N LEU A 27 27.13 17.28 -48.88
CA LEU A 27 26.72 17.80 -47.59
C LEU A 27 25.30 18.34 -47.71
N ARG A 28 24.32 17.44 -47.80
CA ARG A 28 22.90 17.68 -47.45
C ARG A 28 22.08 16.42 -47.63
N SER A 29 22.48 15.40 -46.87
CA SER A 29 21.75 14.15 -46.84
C SER A 29 20.37 14.37 -46.22
N ARG A 30 19.34 14.43 -47.07
CA ARG A 30 17.92 14.24 -46.69
C ARG A 30 17.74 12.89 -45.96
N GLU A 31 18.65 11.94 -46.18
CA GLU A 31 18.74 10.67 -45.48
C GLU A 31 19.15 10.83 -44.01
N VAL A 32 20.07 11.76 -43.69
CA VAL A 32 20.46 12.06 -42.30
C VAL A 32 19.29 12.66 -41.51
N GLN A 33 18.46 13.50 -42.14
CA GLN A 33 17.24 14.04 -41.53
C GLN A 33 16.10 13.00 -41.42
N GLU A 34 16.02 12.01 -42.32
CA GLU A 34 15.10 10.87 -42.20
C GLU A 34 15.49 9.87 -41.09
N ILE A 35 16.79 9.77 -40.78
CA ILE A 35 17.30 8.88 -39.72
C ILE A 35 17.06 9.47 -38.33
N LEU A 36 17.12 10.80 -38.19
CA LEU A 36 16.97 11.49 -36.90
C LEU A 36 15.50 11.77 -36.51
N ALA A 37 14.56 11.69 -37.46
CA ALA A 37 13.15 12.04 -37.22
C ALA A 37 12.27 10.91 -36.69
N ARG A 38 12.71 9.64 -36.82
CA ARG A 38 11.93 8.48 -36.35
C ARG A 38 12.48 8.01 -35.01
N PRO A 39 11.72 8.11 -33.90
CA PRO A 39 12.16 7.51 -32.65
C PRO A 39 12.48 6.04 -32.89
N PRO A 40 13.69 5.57 -32.54
CA PRO A 40 14.15 4.24 -32.92
C PRO A 40 13.21 3.17 -32.35
N LYS A 41 12.72 2.28 -33.21
CA LYS A 41 11.79 1.19 -32.89
C LYS A 41 12.19 0.33 -31.68
N SER A 42 13.49 0.22 -31.39
CA SER A 42 13.99 -0.52 -30.22
C SER A 42 13.69 0.19 -28.89
N LEU A 43 13.67 1.52 -28.86
CA LEU A 43 13.32 2.31 -27.66
C LEU A 43 11.86 2.06 -27.26
N ILE A 44 10.98 2.01 -28.25
CA ILE A 44 9.55 1.75 -28.06
C ILE A 44 9.33 0.32 -27.51
N ARG A 45 10.06 -0.67 -28.03
CA ARG A 45 9.92 -2.09 -27.63
C ARG A 45 10.37 -2.38 -26.19
N TYR A 46 11.52 -1.85 -25.77
CA TYR A 46 11.98 -2.02 -24.38
C TYR A 46 11.23 -1.10 -23.42
N GLY A 47 10.86 0.10 -23.83
CA GLY A 47 10.09 1.04 -23.01
C GLY A 47 8.76 0.44 -22.57
N THR A 48 7.96 -0.09 -23.50
CA THR A 48 6.69 -0.75 -23.16
C THR A 48 6.90 -1.95 -22.23
N SER A 49 7.98 -2.72 -22.42
CA SER A 49 8.29 -3.88 -21.58
C SER A 49 8.63 -3.46 -20.14
N VAL A 50 9.40 -2.37 -19.96
CA VAL A 50 9.73 -1.82 -18.63
C VAL A 50 8.49 -1.24 -17.96
N ILE A 51 7.68 -0.46 -18.68
CA ILE A 51 6.44 0.12 -18.16
C ILE A 51 5.44 -0.98 -17.78
N CYS A 52 5.26 -2.00 -18.63
CA CYS A 52 4.44 -3.17 -18.31
C CYS A 52 4.96 -3.92 -17.09
N GLY A 53 6.29 -4.09 -16.96
CA GLY A 53 6.89 -4.73 -15.80
C GLY A 53 6.59 -3.98 -14.50
N VAL A 54 6.76 -2.65 -14.50
CA VAL A 54 6.42 -1.81 -13.33
C VAL A 54 4.94 -1.89 -12.99
N LEU A 55 4.05 -1.81 -14.00
CA LEU A 55 2.61 -1.97 -13.79
C LEU A 55 2.25 -3.36 -13.25
N LEU A 56 2.86 -4.42 -13.77
CA LEU A 56 2.66 -5.78 -13.26
C LEU A 56 3.12 -5.92 -11.82
N ILE A 57 4.26 -5.33 -11.44
CA ILE A 57 4.74 -5.34 -10.05
C ILE A 57 3.77 -4.60 -9.14
N LEU A 58 3.20 -3.46 -9.55
CA LEU A 58 2.19 -2.75 -8.76
C LEU A 58 0.90 -3.55 -8.62
N ILE A 59 0.45 -4.23 -9.68
CA ILE A 59 -0.74 -5.08 -9.65
C ILE A 59 -0.49 -6.28 -8.73
N VAL A 60 0.59 -7.03 -8.94
CA VAL A 60 0.94 -8.19 -8.11
C VAL A 60 1.19 -7.78 -6.66
N GLY A 61 1.86 -6.64 -6.44
CA GLY A 61 2.01 -6.04 -5.12
C GLY A 61 0.66 -5.77 -4.47
N SER A 62 -0.29 -5.15 -5.17
CA SER A 62 -1.64 -4.89 -4.66
C SER A 62 -2.40 -6.17 -4.26
N PHE A 63 -2.11 -7.30 -4.91
CA PHE A 63 -2.63 -8.61 -4.51
C PHE A 63 -1.93 -9.19 -3.27
N PHE A 64 -0.64 -8.92 -3.11
CA PHE A 64 0.16 -9.48 -2.00
C PHE A 64 0.06 -8.66 -0.71
N PHE A 65 -0.20 -7.36 -0.80
CA PHE A 65 -0.35 -6.49 0.36
C PHE A 65 -1.81 -6.51 0.88
N GLU A 66 -2.01 -7.26 1.96
CA GLU A 66 -3.23 -7.28 2.75
C GLU A 66 -3.26 -6.13 3.75
N TYR A 67 -4.41 -5.44 3.87
CA TYR A 67 -4.60 -4.39 4.88
C TYR A 67 -5.91 -4.62 5.64
N PRO A 68 -5.90 -4.65 6.98
CA PRO A 68 -7.09 -4.86 7.78
C PRO A 68 -8.02 -3.64 7.68
N ASP A 69 -9.33 -3.89 7.64
CA ASP A 69 -10.35 -2.83 7.74
C ASP A 69 -10.66 -2.57 9.23
N ILE A 70 -10.92 -1.32 9.60
CA ILE A 70 -11.17 -0.91 10.99
C ILE A 70 -12.62 -0.47 11.10
N ILE A 71 -13.37 -1.13 11.98
CA ILE A 71 -14.75 -0.77 12.29
C ILE A 71 -14.78 0.01 13.60
N THR A 72 -15.46 1.14 13.57
CA THR A 72 -15.60 2.04 14.71
C THR A 72 -16.96 1.83 15.36
N GLY A 73 -16.99 1.71 16.67
CA GLY A 73 -18.19 1.67 17.51
C GLY A 73 -18.09 2.64 18.69
N GLU A 74 -19.24 2.98 19.26
CA GLU A 74 -19.32 3.82 20.46
C GLU A 74 -19.07 2.98 21.70
N LEU A 75 -18.24 3.49 22.61
CA LEU A 75 -17.92 2.82 23.88
C LEU A 75 -19.10 2.93 24.84
N VAL A 76 -19.62 1.78 25.28
CA VAL A 76 -20.57 1.70 26.38
C VAL A 76 -19.96 0.82 27.46
N VAL A 77 -19.65 1.42 28.60
CA VAL A 77 -19.13 0.68 29.75
C VAL A 77 -20.32 0.28 30.61
N THR A 78 -20.34 -0.98 31.07
CA THR A 78 -21.38 -1.45 31.99
C THR A 78 -20.72 -2.29 33.07
N GLU A 79 -20.90 -1.92 34.35
CA GLU A 79 -20.55 -2.80 35.45
C GLU A 79 -21.50 -4.00 35.42
N THR A 80 -20.96 -5.18 35.13
CA THR A 80 -21.73 -6.41 35.33
C THR A 80 -21.80 -6.63 36.83
N GLN A 81 -22.97 -6.40 37.44
CA GLN A 81 -23.25 -6.96 38.76
C GLN A 81 -23.30 -8.48 38.61
N GLN A 82 -22.16 -9.17 38.82
CA GLN A 82 -22.18 -10.59 39.09
C GLN A 82 -22.37 -10.80 40.60
N LEU A 83 -23.60 -11.19 40.91
CA LEU A 83 -24.08 -11.71 42.16
C LEU A 83 -23.26 -12.98 42.45
N SER A 84 -22.33 -12.94 43.39
CA SER A 84 -21.67 -14.14 43.91
C SER A 84 -21.28 -13.88 45.36
N ASP A 85 -22.23 -14.13 46.25
CA ASP A 85 -22.01 -14.29 47.68
C ASP A 85 -21.21 -15.59 47.92
N ALA A 86 -19.92 -15.57 47.63
CA ALA A 86 -18.88 -16.44 48.20
C ALA A 86 -17.56 -16.16 47.46
N ASP A 87 -16.49 -15.97 48.22
CA ASP A 87 -15.10 -15.79 47.80
C ASP A 87 -14.67 -14.34 47.48
N GLU A 88 -14.03 -13.78 48.51
CA GLU A 88 -13.39 -12.47 48.60
C GLU A 88 -12.15 -12.37 47.71
N PHE A 89 -12.34 -12.27 46.39
CA PHE A 89 -11.36 -11.70 45.44
C PHE A 89 -12.11 -11.04 44.27
N LYS A 90 -12.76 -9.91 44.55
CA LYS A 90 -13.47 -9.07 43.58
C LYS A 90 -12.44 -8.27 42.76
N GLN A 91 -11.88 -8.86 41.72
CA GLN A 91 -11.16 -8.08 40.71
C GLN A 91 -12.21 -7.46 39.78
N ASP A 92 -12.28 -6.13 39.75
CA ASP A 92 -13.15 -5.32 38.88
C ASP A 92 -13.27 -5.94 37.47
N GLN A 93 -14.30 -6.75 37.26
CA GLN A 93 -14.65 -7.25 35.94
C GLN A 93 -15.52 -6.17 35.29
N ILE A 94 -14.88 -5.06 34.94
CA ILE A 94 -15.50 -4.06 34.07
C ILE A 94 -15.58 -4.70 32.68
N THR A 95 -16.79 -4.99 32.23
CA THR A 95 -17.03 -5.44 30.86
C THR A 95 -17.26 -4.22 29.98
N VAL A 96 -16.55 -4.19 28.86
CA VAL A 96 -16.69 -3.12 27.87
C VAL A 96 -17.56 -3.61 26.73
N TYR A 97 -18.55 -2.81 26.35
CA TYR A 97 -19.36 -3.04 25.17
C TYR A 97 -19.08 -1.96 24.13
N ALA A 98 -19.26 -2.34 22.87
CA ALA A 98 -19.21 -1.44 21.73
C ALA A 98 -20.50 -1.54 20.93
N GLU A 99 -21.16 -0.42 20.72
CA GLU A 99 -22.29 -0.33 19.79
C GLU A 99 -21.75 -0.04 18.39
N VAL A 100 -21.98 -0.99 17.47
CA VAL A 100 -21.55 -0.85 16.08
C VAL A 100 -22.77 -0.81 15.15
N PRO A 101 -22.94 0.23 14.32
CA PRO A 101 -24.03 0.30 13.35
C PRO A 101 -24.09 -0.94 12.45
N SER A 102 -25.31 -1.42 12.16
CA SER A 102 -25.50 -2.67 11.43
C SER A 102 -24.91 -2.68 10.02
N GLU A 103 -24.73 -1.51 9.41
CA GLU A 103 -24.11 -1.36 8.08
C GLU A 103 -22.65 -1.83 8.08
N ARG A 104 -21.99 -1.82 9.25
CA ARG A 104 -20.59 -2.21 9.41
C ARG A 104 -20.44 -3.52 10.18
N GLY A 105 -21.40 -3.87 11.04
CA GLY A 105 -21.28 -5.01 11.96
C GLY A 105 -21.13 -6.39 11.31
N GLY A 106 -21.55 -6.58 10.06
CA GLY A 106 -21.47 -7.86 9.36
C GLY A 106 -20.05 -8.41 9.11
N LYS A 107 -18.99 -7.65 9.39
CA LYS A 107 -17.59 -8.12 9.28
C LYS A 107 -16.95 -8.47 10.63
N ILE A 108 -17.68 -8.27 11.74
CA ILE A 108 -17.16 -8.49 13.08
C ILE A 108 -17.19 -9.97 13.39
N LYS A 109 -16.11 -10.48 13.98
CA LYS A 109 -15.97 -11.86 14.42
C LYS A 109 -15.38 -11.91 15.82
N PRO A 110 -15.66 -12.96 16.62
CA PRO A 110 -14.98 -13.19 17.90
C PRO A 110 -13.46 -13.30 17.72
N GLY A 111 -12.70 -12.84 18.70
CA GLY A 111 -11.24 -12.89 18.74
C GLY A 111 -10.52 -11.81 17.90
N GLN A 112 -11.25 -10.86 17.31
CA GLN A 112 -10.65 -9.72 16.62
C GLN A 112 -10.00 -8.76 17.61
N LYS A 113 -8.87 -8.16 17.20
CA LYS A 113 -8.17 -7.18 18.03
C LYS A 113 -8.98 -5.89 18.12
N VAL A 114 -9.01 -5.31 19.30
CA VAL A 114 -9.75 -4.08 19.58
C VAL A 114 -8.81 -3.05 20.21
N ASN A 115 -8.85 -1.83 19.71
CA ASN A 115 -8.25 -0.67 20.36
C ASN A 115 -9.37 0.20 20.94
N ILE A 116 -9.27 0.56 22.21
CA ILE A 116 -10.22 1.45 22.88
C ILE A 116 -9.53 2.78 23.12
N LYS A 117 -10.09 3.84 22.53
CA LYS A 117 -9.66 5.22 22.69
C LYS A 117 -10.60 5.89 23.68
N LEU A 118 -10.06 6.45 24.74
CA LEU A 118 -10.86 7.12 25.77
C LEU A 118 -10.72 8.63 25.59
N ASP A 119 -11.83 9.36 25.60
CA ASP A 119 -11.79 10.79 25.31
C ASP A 119 -11.02 11.58 26.37
N ALA A 120 -11.11 11.14 27.63
CA ALA A 120 -10.36 11.70 28.76
C ALA A 120 -8.84 11.45 28.68
N TYR A 121 -8.39 10.53 27.82
CA TYR A 121 -6.99 10.11 27.71
C TYR A 121 -6.52 10.18 26.24
N PRO A 122 -5.99 11.36 25.80
CA PRO A 122 -5.54 11.55 24.43
C PRO A 122 -4.57 10.47 23.98
N TYR A 123 -4.93 9.73 22.92
CA TYR A 123 -4.20 8.54 22.48
C TYR A 123 -2.76 8.82 22.05
N LEU A 124 -2.44 10.06 21.66
CA LEU A 124 -1.07 10.44 21.30
C LEU A 124 -0.14 10.48 22.52
N GLU A 125 -0.68 10.72 23.71
CA GLU A 125 0.07 10.80 24.97
C GLU A 125 -0.03 9.48 25.73
N PHE A 126 -1.26 9.00 25.92
CA PHE A 126 -1.56 7.87 26.80
C PHE A 126 -1.65 6.54 26.05
N GLY A 127 -1.81 6.54 24.73
CA GLY A 127 -2.04 5.33 23.95
C GLY A 127 -3.50 4.86 23.99
N THR A 128 -3.72 3.59 23.67
CA THR A 128 -5.05 2.95 23.65
C THR A 128 -5.06 1.75 24.58
N LEU A 129 -6.22 1.45 25.18
CA LEU A 129 -6.45 0.16 25.81
C LEU A 129 -6.64 -0.90 24.73
N GLN A 130 -6.18 -2.12 25.02
CA GLN A 130 -6.25 -3.23 24.07
C GLN A 130 -7.23 -4.28 24.57
N GLY A 131 -7.98 -4.88 23.65
CA GLY A 131 -8.95 -5.92 23.95
C GLY A 131 -9.13 -6.90 22.79
N LEU A 132 -9.96 -7.90 23.03
CA LEU A 132 -10.41 -8.86 22.04
C LEU A 132 -11.94 -8.88 22.02
N THR A 133 -12.53 -9.00 20.84
CA THR A 133 -13.98 -9.23 20.74
C THR A 133 -14.34 -10.60 21.32
N HIS A 134 -15.41 -10.68 22.11
CA HIS A 134 -15.90 -11.91 22.71
C HIS A 134 -17.26 -12.31 22.09
N THR A 135 -18.34 -11.70 22.57
CA THR A 135 -19.71 -11.95 22.13
C THR A 135 -20.18 -10.84 21.19
N ILE A 136 -20.94 -11.19 20.14
CA ILE A 136 -21.51 -10.24 19.19
C ILE A 136 -23.00 -10.53 19.04
N GLU A 137 -23.85 -9.57 19.38
CA GLU A 137 -25.30 -9.70 19.33
C GLU A 137 -25.91 -8.63 18.43
N TYR A 138 -26.82 -9.01 17.53
CA TYR A 138 -27.57 -8.02 16.75
C TYR A 138 -28.78 -7.55 17.54
N VAL A 139 -28.92 -6.24 17.72
CA VAL A 139 -30.05 -5.59 18.37
C VAL A 139 -30.95 -4.99 17.28
N PRO A 140 -32.09 -5.63 16.93
CA PRO A 140 -32.91 -5.21 15.80
C PRO A 140 -33.54 -3.83 15.99
N ASP A 141 -34.01 -3.54 17.21
CA ASP A 141 -34.75 -2.32 17.52
C ASP A 141 -33.87 -1.06 17.44
N GLY A 142 -32.58 -1.19 17.75
CA GLY A 142 -31.59 -0.12 17.65
C GLY A 142 -30.80 -0.13 16.33
N ASN A 143 -30.97 -1.17 15.51
CA ASN A 143 -30.21 -1.39 14.27
C ASN A 143 -28.68 -1.34 14.46
N TYR A 144 -28.17 -1.96 15.52
CA TYR A 144 -26.73 -2.06 15.80
C TYR A 144 -26.35 -3.46 16.29
N TYR A 145 -25.05 -3.75 16.28
CA TYR A 145 -24.46 -4.90 16.95
C TYR A 145 -23.88 -4.47 18.29
N LEU A 146 -24.24 -5.16 19.36
CA LEU A 146 -23.60 -5.04 20.65
C LEU A 146 -22.43 -6.01 20.69
N VAL A 147 -21.21 -5.48 20.80
CA VAL A 147 -19.99 -6.26 20.81
C VAL A 147 -19.35 -6.19 22.19
N GLU A 148 -19.28 -7.32 22.87
CA GLU A 148 -18.55 -7.45 24.11
C GLU A 148 -17.04 -7.49 23.82
N VAL A 149 -16.29 -6.67 24.54
CA VAL A 149 -14.83 -6.54 24.42
C VAL A 149 -14.19 -6.95 25.74
N GLN A 150 -13.40 -8.02 25.68
CA GLN A 150 -12.57 -8.45 26.79
C GLN A 150 -11.27 -7.64 26.78
N ILE A 151 -11.04 -6.82 27.81
CA ILE A 151 -9.80 -6.06 27.95
C ILE A 151 -8.63 -7.02 28.22
N VAL A 152 -7.52 -6.80 27.50
CA VAL A 152 -6.28 -7.55 27.67
C VAL A 152 -5.35 -6.77 28.58
N GLY A 153 -5.00 -7.38 29.72
CA GLY A 153 -4.12 -6.78 30.72
C GLY A 153 -4.85 -5.93 31.76
N ASN A 154 -4.09 -5.34 32.69
CA ASN A 154 -4.63 -4.61 33.84
C ASN A 154 -4.88 -3.14 33.50
N PHE A 155 -5.79 -2.85 32.57
CA PHE A 155 -6.15 -1.48 32.13
C PHE A 155 -4.94 -0.60 31.80
N THR A 156 -3.91 -1.23 31.23
CA THR A 156 -2.66 -0.60 30.86
C THR A 156 -2.65 -0.42 29.36
N THR A 157 -2.37 0.79 28.89
CA THR A 157 -2.31 1.08 27.47
C THR A 157 -1.09 0.48 26.81
N ASN A 158 -1.10 0.46 25.48
CA ASN A 158 0.08 0.13 24.67
C ASN A 158 1.31 1.03 24.93
N ASN A 159 1.13 2.21 25.56
CA ASN A 159 2.21 3.09 26.00
C ASN A 159 2.61 2.87 27.47
N HIS A 160 2.18 1.74 28.07
CA HIS A 160 2.47 1.37 29.46
C HIS A 160 1.96 2.39 30.49
N LYS A 161 0.86 3.09 30.19
CA LYS A 161 0.17 3.97 31.14
C LYS A 161 -1.05 3.25 31.70
N THR A 162 -1.17 3.22 33.02
CA THR A 162 -2.37 2.70 33.68
C THR A 162 -3.46 3.75 33.62
N ILE A 163 -4.64 3.34 33.18
CA ILE A 163 -5.82 4.20 33.07
C ILE A 163 -6.90 3.70 34.03
N PHE A 164 -7.58 4.64 34.68
CA PHE A 164 -8.81 4.34 35.41
C PHE A 164 -9.98 4.46 34.44
N LEU A 165 -10.73 3.37 34.32
CA LEU A 165 -11.95 3.31 33.53
C LEU A 165 -13.15 3.38 34.49
N ASP A 166 -14.00 4.38 34.31
CA ASP A 166 -15.30 4.44 34.98
C ASP A 166 -16.44 4.18 33.98
N GLU A 167 -17.63 3.86 34.49
CA GLU A 167 -18.80 3.55 33.65
C GLU A 167 -19.24 4.71 32.73
N ARG A 168 -18.79 5.92 33.04
CA ARG A 168 -19.23 7.14 32.36
C ARG A 168 -18.17 7.67 31.40
N THR A 169 -17.05 6.97 31.25
CA THR A 169 -15.93 7.43 30.45
C THR A 169 -16.32 7.29 28.97
N PRO A 170 -16.57 8.38 28.24
CA PRO A 170 -16.88 8.28 26.83
C PRO A 170 -15.63 7.87 26.05
N GLY A 171 -15.84 7.20 24.93
CA GLY A 171 -14.76 6.77 24.09
C GLY A 171 -15.22 6.08 22.81
N ILE A 172 -14.23 5.64 22.06
CA ILE A 172 -14.40 5.02 20.76
C ILE A 172 -13.72 3.66 20.78
N VAL A 173 -14.41 2.66 20.25
CA VAL A 173 -13.89 1.31 20.08
C VAL A 173 -13.56 1.08 18.60
N GLU A 174 -12.32 0.68 18.33
CA GLU A 174 -11.82 0.34 17.00
C GLU A 174 -11.56 -1.16 16.90
N ILE A 175 -12.45 -1.87 16.21
CA ILE A 175 -12.36 -3.31 15.94
C ILE A 175 -11.56 -3.51 14.65
N ILE A 176 -10.45 -4.23 14.75
CA ILE A 176 -9.58 -4.56 13.62
C ILE A 176 -10.13 -5.85 12.99
N THR A 177 -10.69 -5.72 11.79
CA THR A 177 -11.26 -6.84 11.05
C THR A 177 -10.23 -7.56 10.19
N ASP A 178 -10.57 -8.77 9.76
CA ASP A 178 -9.69 -9.59 8.93
C ASP A 178 -9.39 -8.95 7.57
N ASN A 179 -8.21 -9.30 7.05
CA ASN A 179 -7.58 -8.74 5.87
C ASN A 179 -8.46 -8.76 4.62
N ARG A 180 -8.49 -7.62 3.90
CA ARG A 180 -8.84 -7.57 2.48
C ARG A 180 -7.63 -7.15 1.67
N SER A 181 -7.53 -7.66 0.44
CA SER A 181 -6.53 -7.15 -0.50
C SER A 181 -6.84 -5.69 -0.86
N LEU A 182 -5.80 -4.90 -1.16
CA LEU A 182 -5.98 -3.52 -1.63
C LEU A 182 -6.84 -3.46 -2.91
N MET A 183 -6.75 -4.48 -3.76
CA MET A 183 -7.57 -4.61 -4.96
C MET A 183 -9.07 -4.65 -4.65
N GLU A 184 -9.48 -5.44 -3.66
CA GLU A 184 -10.88 -5.49 -3.20
C GLU A 184 -11.36 -4.15 -2.64
N ARG A 185 -10.47 -3.34 -2.09
CA ARG A 185 -10.79 -2.00 -1.59
C ARG A 185 -10.98 -0.99 -2.72
N ILE A 186 -10.26 -1.14 -3.85
CA ILE A 186 -10.30 -0.20 -4.98
C ILE A 186 -11.46 -0.54 -5.94
N LEU A 187 -11.82 -1.82 -6.10
CA LEU A 187 -12.85 -2.27 -7.04
C LEU A 187 -14.23 -1.58 -6.88
N PRO A 188 -14.74 -1.30 -5.66
CA PRO A 188 -15.99 -0.56 -5.48
C PRO A 188 -15.95 0.86 -6.05
N PHE A 189 -14.80 1.54 -6.00
CA PHE A 189 -14.64 2.89 -6.55
C PHE A 189 -14.72 2.89 -8.08
N LEU A 190 -14.31 1.80 -8.73
CA LEU A 190 -14.37 1.65 -10.19
C LEU A 190 -15.78 1.26 -10.68
N LYS A 191 -16.59 0.63 -9.83
CA LYS A 191 -17.95 0.20 -10.18
C LYS A 191 -19.00 1.33 -10.08
N LYS A 192 -18.71 2.45 -9.42
CA LYS A 192 -19.69 3.51 -9.12
C LYS A 192 -19.92 4.54 -10.24
N SER A 193 -19.55 4.26 -11.49
CA SER A 193 -19.65 5.22 -12.62
C SER A 193 -20.57 4.76 -13.76
N THR A 194 -21.59 3.96 -13.48
CA THR A 194 -22.67 3.62 -14.43
C THR A 194 -23.97 3.55 -13.65
#